data_AF-A0AAQ2UES8-F1
#
_entry.id   AF-A0AAQ2UES8-F1
#
_cell.length_a   1.000
_cell.length_b   1.000
_cell.length_c   1.000
_cell.angle_alpha   90.00
_cell.angle_beta   90.00
_cell.angle_gamma   90.00
#
_symmetry.space_group_name_H-M   'P 1'
#
loop_
_entity.id
_entity.type
_entity.pdbx_description
1 polymer ?
#
loop_
_entity_poly.entity_id
_entity_poly.type
_entity_poly.pdbx_seq_one_letter_code
_entity_poly.pdbx_strand_id
1 'polypeptide(L)'
;MLASLKKKETYTHYLETLRYALYVITHPLDGFWDLTHEKRGSIAAANTIVLLTVLARIMKLQYTSFVFMQVYWEEINIFLYIASVLFPLALFCVGNWGLTTLFDGKGRLYQIYMGTAYALTPYPLIQIPMILFSNLVTEEEGAFYTFACTFSIVWAAILIICAMMEIHEYSLSKTLLFMVASGFAMLIMVFILLLFFSMISQGVAYFVSIVKEIMFRM
;
A
#
# COMPACT_ATOMS: atom_id res chain seq x y z
N MET A 1 -13.17 -36.72 -3.29
CA MET A 1 -14.20 -36.06 -2.46
C MET A 1 -13.61 -35.07 -1.45
N LEU A 2 -12.67 -35.49 -0.59
CA LEU A 2 -12.03 -34.62 0.43
C LEU A 2 -11.31 -33.38 -0.13
N ALA A 3 -10.58 -33.52 -1.24
CA ALA A 3 -9.90 -32.38 -1.88
C ALA A 3 -10.87 -31.31 -2.39
N SER A 4 -12.06 -31.70 -2.84
CA SER A 4 -13.11 -30.78 -3.30
C SER A 4 -13.77 -30.03 -2.14
N LEU A 5 -13.95 -30.69 -0.99
CA LEU A 5 -14.52 -30.07 0.20
C LEU A 5 -13.55 -29.04 0.80
N LYS A 6 -12.26 -29.38 0.92
CA LYS A 6 -11.22 -28.46 1.38
C LYS A 6 -11.07 -27.23 0.49
N LYS A 7 -11.20 -27.40 -0.84
CA LYS A 7 -11.17 -26.28 -1.79
C LYS A 7 -12.37 -25.33 -1.61
N LYS A 8 -13.56 -25.89 -1.35
CA LYS A 8 -14.77 -25.11 -1.09
C LYS A 8 -14.65 -24.28 0.20
N GLU A 9 -14.14 -24.89 1.25
CA GLU A 9 -13.90 -24.24 2.56
C GLU A 9 -12.85 -23.12 2.49
N THR A 10 -11.78 -23.32 1.72
CA THR A 10 -10.75 -22.29 1.51
C THR A 10 -11.31 -21.07 0.78
N TYR A 11 -12.18 -21.29 -0.22
CA TYR A 11 -12.80 -20.22 -0.98
C TYR A 11 -13.83 -19.43 -0.16
N THR A 12 -14.66 -20.13 0.64
CA THR A 12 -15.61 -19.45 1.55
C THR A 12 -14.89 -18.60 2.57
N HIS A 13 -13.83 -19.13 3.21
CA HIS A 13 -13.00 -18.37 4.13
C HIS A 13 -12.38 -17.14 3.46
N TYR A 14 -11.82 -17.29 2.25
CA TYR A 14 -11.28 -16.16 1.50
C TYR A 14 -12.32 -15.05 1.28
N LEU A 15 -13.53 -15.40 0.82
CA LEU A 15 -14.61 -14.43 0.61
C LEU A 15 -15.07 -13.77 1.92
N GLU A 16 -15.14 -14.53 3.01
CA GLU A 16 -15.45 -14.00 4.33
C GLU A 16 -14.41 -12.98 4.78
N THR A 17 -13.11 -13.30 4.65
CA THR A 17 -12.03 -12.37 4.99
C THR A 17 -11.98 -11.14 4.09
N LEU A 18 -12.40 -11.24 2.83
CA LEU A 18 -12.52 -10.09 1.92
C LEU A 18 -13.71 -9.21 2.30
N ARG A 19 -14.86 -9.81 2.61
CA ARG A 19 -16.04 -9.09 3.12
C ARG A 19 -15.75 -8.44 4.46
N TYR A 20 -14.91 -9.06 5.29
CA TYR A 20 -14.47 -8.51 6.57
C TYR A 20 -13.76 -7.16 6.41
N ALA A 21 -13.12 -6.89 5.27
CA ALA A 21 -12.56 -5.58 4.99
C ALA A 21 -13.61 -4.45 5.05
N LEU A 22 -14.87 -4.72 4.69
CA LEU A 22 -15.98 -3.76 4.82
C LEU A 22 -16.39 -3.52 6.28
N TYR A 23 -16.18 -4.50 7.16
CA TYR A 23 -16.38 -4.31 8.60
C TYR A 23 -15.26 -3.45 9.19
N VAL A 24 -14.00 -3.73 8.83
CA VAL A 24 -12.82 -2.97 9.28
C VAL A 24 -12.94 -1.47 8.96
N ILE A 25 -13.46 -1.10 7.79
CA ILE A 25 -13.63 0.31 7.43
C ILE A 25 -14.74 1.04 8.21
N THR A 26 -15.64 0.33 8.89
CA THR A 26 -16.75 0.94 9.67
C THR A 26 -16.52 0.84 11.17
N HIS A 27 -15.85 -0.21 11.63
CA HIS A 27 -15.52 -0.45 13.04
C HIS A 27 -14.01 -0.72 13.15
N PRO A 28 -13.16 0.31 13.01
CA PRO A 28 -11.73 0.11 12.84
C PRO A 28 -11.01 -0.46 14.05
N LEU A 29 -11.37 -0.04 15.27
CA LEU A 29 -10.72 -0.52 16.49
C LEU A 29 -10.97 -2.02 16.70
N ASP A 30 -12.25 -2.40 16.83
CA ASP A 30 -12.65 -3.80 16.95
C ASP A 30 -12.22 -4.62 15.73
N GLY A 31 -12.35 -4.03 14.53
CA GLY A 31 -12.01 -4.67 13.27
C GLY A 31 -10.54 -5.06 13.16
N PHE A 32 -9.60 -4.15 13.48
CA PHE A 32 -8.17 -4.46 13.43
C PHE A 32 -7.73 -5.35 14.59
N TRP A 33 -8.40 -5.25 15.74
CA TRP A 33 -8.17 -6.17 16.86
C TRP A 33 -8.52 -7.62 16.47
N ASP A 34 -9.74 -7.85 15.97
CA ASP A 34 -10.20 -9.15 15.45
C ASP A 34 -9.36 -9.67 14.28
N LEU A 35 -8.93 -8.77 13.39
CA LEU A 35 -8.09 -9.11 12.23
C LEU A 35 -6.82 -9.85 12.65
N THR A 36 -6.27 -9.47 13.81
CA THR A 36 -5.01 -10.01 14.34
C THR A 36 -5.18 -11.07 15.41
N HIS A 37 -6.11 -10.87 16.35
CA HIS A 37 -6.31 -11.75 17.51
C HIS A 37 -7.22 -12.93 17.18
N GLU A 38 -8.33 -12.68 16.48
CA GLU A 38 -9.28 -13.72 16.06
C GLU A 38 -8.95 -14.33 14.69
N LYS A 39 -7.89 -13.85 14.03
CA LYS A 39 -7.43 -14.32 12.71
C LYS A 39 -8.53 -14.24 11.63
N ARG A 40 -9.41 -13.23 11.72
CA ARG A 40 -10.44 -12.96 10.71
C ARG A 40 -9.89 -12.36 9.41
N GLY A 41 -8.61 -11.99 9.41
CA GLY A 41 -7.89 -11.52 8.22
C GLY A 41 -7.17 -12.64 7.46
N SER A 42 -6.94 -12.43 6.17
CA SER A 42 -6.06 -13.30 5.38
C SER A 42 -5.09 -12.52 4.50
N ILE A 43 -3.88 -13.05 4.31
CA ILE A 43 -2.88 -12.47 3.39
C ILE A 43 -3.40 -12.48 1.94
N ALA A 44 -4.20 -13.49 1.57
CA ALA A 44 -4.81 -13.56 0.24
C ALA A 44 -5.78 -12.38 0.00
N ALA A 45 -6.62 -12.04 0.98
CA ALA A 45 -7.49 -10.87 0.89
C ALA A 45 -6.68 -9.55 0.92
N ALA A 46 -5.64 -9.46 1.76
CA ALA A 46 -4.72 -8.32 1.78
C ALA A 46 -4.10 -8.05 0.39
N ASN A 47 -3.54 -9.09 -0.25
CA ASN A 47 -2.99 -9.01 -1.61
C ASN A 47 -4.04 -8.54 -2.63
N THR A 48 -5.28 -9.00 -2.48
CA THR A 48 -6.39 -8.61 -3.35
C THR A 48 -6.73 -7.14 -3.21
N ILE A 49 -6.76 -6.60 -1.98
CA ILE A 49 -7.02 -5.18 -1.74
C ILE A 49 -5.89 -4.32 -2.30
N VAL A 50 -4.63 -4.74 -2.14
CA VAL A 50 -3.47 -4.06 -2.74
C VAL A 50 -3.54 -4.09 -4.26
N LEU A 51 -3.89 -5.23 -4.86
CA LEU A 51 -4.09 -5.36 -6.30
C LEU A 51 -5.21 -4.42 -6.78
N LEU A 52 -6.36 -4.39 -6.10
CA LEU A 52 -7.45 -3.48 -6.42
C LEU A 52 -7.04 -2.01 -6.29
N THR A 53 -6.21 -1.67 -5.30
CA THR A 53 -5.66 -0.31 -5.13
C THR A 53 -4.77 0.09 -6.31
N VAL A 54 -3.87 -0.80 -6.75
CA VAL A 54 -3.02 -0.58 -7.93
C VAL A 54 -3.86 -0.48 -9.20
N LEU A 55 -4.84 -1.38 -9.37
CA LEU A 55 -5.75 -1.34 -10.52
C LEU A 55 -6.57 -0.06 -10.54
N ALA A 56 -7.12 0.39 -9.40
CA ALA A 56 -7.85 1.65 -9.29
C ALA A 56 -6.95 2.84 -9.69
N ARG A 57 -5.67 2.84 -9.30
CA ARG A 57 -4.69 3.87 -9.72
C ARG A 57 -4.48 3.87 -11.24
N ILE A 58 -4.26 2.71 -11.84
CA ILE A 58 -4.05 2.59 -13.30
C ILE A 58 -5.32 3.00 -14.05
N MET A 59 -6.48 2.50 -13.63
CA MET A 59 -7.76 2.86 -14.21
C MET A 59 -8.05 4.35 -14.11
N LYS A 60 -7.64 4.99 -13.00
CA LYS A 60 -7.77 6.43 -12.84
C LYS A 60 -7.04 7.17 -13.95
N LEU A 61 -5.78 6.81 -14.26
CA LEU A 61 -5.01 7.42 -15.36
C LEU A 61 -5.73 7.33 -16.71
N GLN A 62 -6.31 6.17 -17.00
CA GLN A 62 -6.87 5.89 -18.33
C GLN A 62 -8.30 6.41 -18.51
N TYR A 63 -9.12 6.38 -17.47
CA TYR A 63 -10.58 6.50 -17.60
C TYR A 63 -11.17 7.71 -16.88
N THR A 64 -10.40 8.47 -16.10
CA THR A 64 -10.90 9.73 -15.53
C THR A 64 -11.03 10.79 -16.63
N SER A 65 -12.10 11.59 -16.58
CA SER A 65 -12.32 12.67 -17.54
C SER A 65 -11.16 13.68 -17.56
N PHE A 66 -10.85 14.17 -18.76
CA PHE A 66 -9.78 15.17 -18.99
C PHE A 66 -10.01 16.48 -18.23
N VAL A 67 -11.26 16.78 -17.85
CA VAL A 67 -11.61 17.94 -17.02
C VAL A 67 -10.98 17.84 -15.64
N PHE A 68 -10.90 16.62 -15.09
CA PHE A 68 -10.40 16.37 -13.74
C PHE A 68 -8.97 15.84 -13.71
N MET A 69 -8.50 15.23 -14.79
CA MET A 69 -7.12 14.76 -14.88
C MET A 69 -6.59 14.78 -16.31
N GLN A 70 -5.60 15.64 -16.55
CA GLN A 70 -4.85 15.68 -17.81
C GLN A 70 -3.59 14.81 -17.66
N VAL A 71 -3.44 13.83 -18.56
CA VAL A 71 -2.34 12.87 -18.52
C VAL A 71 -1.50 13.00 -19.79
N TYR A 72 -0.22 13.33 -19.62
CA TYR A 72 0.78 13.33 -20.68
C TYR A 72 1.44 11.94 -20.76
N TRP A 73 0.94 11.08 -21.65
CA TRP A 73 1.32 9.66 -21.72
C TRP A 73 2.81 9.41 -21.98
N GLU A 74 3.49 10.31 -22.68
CA GLU A 74 4.92 10.21 -23.00
C GLU A 74 5.81 10.31 -21.75
N GLU A 75 5.33 10.97 -20.70
CA GLU A 75 6.07 11.14 -19.43
C GLU A 75 5.76 10.01 -18.42
N ILE A 76 4.73 9.20 -18.67
CA ILE A 76 4.28 8.18 -17.73
C ILE A 76 5.05 6.88 -17.92
N ASN A 77 5.85 6.53 -16.92
CA ASN A 77 6.36 5.18 -16.77
C ASN A 77 5.41 4.35 -15.88
N ILE A 78 4.71 3.39 -16.49
CA ILE A 78 3.73 2.55 -15.78
C ILE A 78 4.36 1.74 -14.63
N PHE A 79 5.61 1.30 -14.77
CA PHE A 79 6.30 0.56 -13.71
C PHE A 79 6.61 1.46 -12.52
N LEU A 80 7.07 2.69 -12.75
CA LEU A 80 7.26 3.67 -11.68
C LEU A 80 5.93 4.07 -11.04
N TYR A 81 4.86 4.13 -11.81
CA TYR A 81 3.52 4.44 -11.31
C TYR A 81 2.97 3.33 -10.39
N ILE A 82 3.18 2.05 -10.74
CA ILE A 82 2.86 0.91 -9.85
C ILE A 82 3.77 0.92 -8.63
N ALA A 83 5.07 1.15 -8.83
CA ALA A 83 6.04 1.24 -7.74
C ALA A 83 5.71 2.38 -6.77
N SER A 84 5.07 3.46 -7.21
CA SER A 84 4.63 4.55 -6.33
C SER A 84 3.62 4.13 -5.26
N VAL A 85 3.01 2.95 -5.39
CA VAL A 85 2.13 2.34 -4.37
C VAL A 85 2.87 1.25 -3.62
N LEU A 86 3.48 0.30 -4.35
CA LEU A 86 4.08 -0.89 -3.75
C LEU A 86 5.36 -0.59 -2.97
N PHE A 87 6.19 0.34 -3.46
CA PHE A 87 7.47 0.66 -2.83
C PHE A 87 7.28 1.40 -1.50
N PRO A 88 6.44 2.46 -1.39
CA PRO A 88 6.13 3.04 -0.09
C PRO A 88 5.45 2.06 0.87
N LEU A 89 4.56 1.18 0.39
CA LEU A 89 3.94 0.15 1.22
C LEU A 89 4.98 -0.81 1.81
N ALA A 90 5.91 -1.30 0.99
CA ALA A 90 6.98 -2.19 1.42
C ALA A 90 7.92 -1.50 2.43
N LEU A 91 8.35 -0.28 2.14
CA LEU A 91 9.17 0.53 3.04
C LEU A 91 8.42 0.78 4.36
N PHE A 92 7.14 1.15 4.31
CA PHE A 92 6.36 1.34 5.52
C PHE A 92 6.32 0.06 6.36
N CYS A 93 6.00 -1.09 5.76
CA CYS A 93 5.92 -2.36 6.49
C CYS A 93 7.26 -2.74 7.14
N VAL A 94 8.37 -2.64 6.39
CA VAL A 94 9.71 -3.00 6.88
C VAL A 94 10.20 -1.99 7.92
N GLY A 95 10.02 -0.69 7.69
CA GLY A 95 10.45 0.35 8.63
C GLY A 95 9.65 0.33 9.92
N ASN A 96 8.33 0.17 9.82
CA ASN A 96 7.44 0.03 10.97
C ASN A 96 7.82 -1.22 11.77
N TRP A 97 8.05 -2.36 11.10
CA TRP A 97 8.52 -3.57 11.77
C TRP A 97 9.90 -3.40 12.42
N GLY A 98 10.85 -2.73 11.74
CA GLY A 98 12.19 -2.49 12.30
C GLY A 98 12.18 -1.57 13.53
N LEU A 99 11.18 -0.69 13.66
CA LEU A 99 11.04 0.19 14.81
C LEU A 99 10.36 -0.46 16.01
N THR A 100 9.77 -1.66 15.88
CA THR A 100 9.09 -2.30 17.02
C THR A 100 10.05 -2.59 18.17
N THR A 101 11.32 -2.88 17.90
CA THR A 101 12.34 -3.08 18.93
C THR A 101 12.67 -1.80 19.69
N LEU A 102 12.53 -0.64 19.06
CA LEU A 102 12.82 0.67 19.67
C LEU A 102 11.62 1.21 20.46
N PHE A 103 10.41 0.93 20.01
CA PHE A 103 9.16 1.42 20.60
C PHE A 103 8.41 0.36 21.42
N ASP A 104 9.03 -0.79 21.73
CA ASP A 104 8.41 -1.91 22.45
C ASP A 104 7.09 -2.38 21.81
N GLY A 105 7.10 -2.53 20.48
CA GLY A 105 5.95 -2.97 19.68
C GLY A 105 5.85 -4.48 19.55
N LYS A 106 4.62 -4.98 19.51
CA LYS A 106 4.34 -6.43 19.40
C LYS A 106 4.10 -6.90 17.96
N GLY A 107 3.90 -5.97 17.02
CA GLY A 107 3.50 -6.28 15.66
C GLY A 107 4.55 -7.07 14.88
N ARG A 108 4.11 -8.14 14.21
CA ARG A 108 4.93 -8.89 13.25
C ARG A 108 4.76 -8.32 11.84
N LEU A 109 5.78 -8.45 10.99
CA LEU A 109 5.77 -7.93 9.62
C LEU A 109 4.51 -8.32 8.82
N TYR A 110 4.05 -9.57 8.91
CA TYR A 110 2.85 -10.01 8.19
C TYR A 110 1.56 -9.36 8.72
N GLN A 111 1.48 -9.05 10.02
CA GLN A 111 0.33 -8.38 10.63
C GLN A 111 0.31 -6.91 10.21
N ILE A 112 1.48 -6.25 10.18
CA ILE A 112 1.64 -4.88 9.69
C ILE A 112 1.19 -4.80 8.23
N TYR A 113 1.72 -5.67 7.36
CA TYR A 113 1.32 -5.72 5.96
C TYR A 113 -0.19 -5.95 5.80
N MET A 114 -0.76 -6.94 6.49
CA MET A 114 -2.18 -7.25 6.41
C MET A 114 -3.03 -6.08 6.91
N GLY A 115 -2.69 -5.47 8.05
CA GLY A 115 -3.40 -4.31 8.58
C GLY A 115 -3.35 -3.11 7.65
N THR A 116 -2.17 -2.77 7.13
CA THR A 116 -2.01 -1.68 6.16
C THR A 116 -2.77 -1.95 4.87
N ALA A 117 -2.73 -3.19 4.34
CA ALA A 117 -3.49 -3.56 3.16
C ALA A 117 -5.01 -3.46 3.37
N TYR A 118 -5.53 -3.95 4.50
CA TYR A 118 -6.95 -3.82 4.85
C TYR A 118 -7.36 -2.36 5.06
N ALA A 119 -6.48 -1.53 5.61
CA ALA A 119 -6.70 -0.10 5.76
C ALA A 119 -6.83 0.63 4.40
N LEU A 120 -6.25 0.09 3.32
CA LEU A 120 -6.39 0.67 1.98
C LEU A 120 -7.76 0.45 1.36
N THR A 121 -8.63 -0.41 1.91
CA THR A 121 -9.95 -0.76 1.35
C THR A 121 -10.82 0.42 0.89
N PRO A 122 -10.91 1.56 1.61
CA PRO A 122 -11.70 2.70 1.16
C PRO A 122 -11.23 3.27 -0.18
N TYR A 123 -9.94 3.16 -0.48
CA TYR A 123 -9.36 3.72 -1.68
C TYR A 123 -9.95 3.12 -2.97
N PRO A 124 -9.79 1.81 -3.27
CA PRO A 124 -10.40 1.23 -4.46
C PRO A 124 -11.94 1.27 -4.41
N LEU A 125 -12.55 1.17 -3.23
CA LEU A 125 -14.01 1.20 -3.07
C LEU A 125 -14.62 2.52 -3.52
N ILE A 126 -13.94 3.65 -3.27
CA ILE A 126 -14.43 4.98 -3.63
C ILE A 126 -13.88 5.41 -4.99
N GLN A 127 -12.59 5.21 -5.25
CA GLN A 127 -11.95 5.71 -6.49
C GLN A 127 -12.57 5.08 -7.75
N ILE A 128 -12.92 3.79 -7.73
CA ILE A 128 -13.50 3.11 -8.90
C ILE A 128 -14.85 3.75 -9.31
N PRO A 129 -15.84 3.92 -8.42
CA PRO A 129 -17.05 4.70 -8.72
C PRO A 129 -16.75 6.14 -9.14
N MET A 130 -15.78 6.80 -8.52
CA MET A 130 -15.46 8.20 -8.83
C MET A 130 -14.86 8.38 -10.23
N ILE A 131 -14.17 7.38 -10.76
CA ILE A 131 -13.70 7.37 -12.17
C ILE A 131 -14.91 7.45 -13.11
N LEU A 132 -15.96 6.66 -12.87
CA LEU A 132 -17.19 6.71 -13.67
C LEU A 132 -17.90 8.07 -13.50
N PHE A 133 -18.05 8.51 -12.25
CA PHE A 133 -18.67 9.81 -11.94
C PHE A 133 -17.96 10.98 -12.63
N SER A 134 -16.63 10.94 -12.73
CA SER A 134 -15.83 11.99 -13.39
C SER A 134 -16.22 12.24 -14.86
N ASN A 135 -16.82 11.26 -15.54
CA ASN A 135 -17.24 11.39 -16.94
C ASN A 135 -18.70 11.82 -17.10
N LEU A 136 -19.47 11.90 -16.01
CA LEU A 136 -20.89 12.27 -16.04
C LEU A 136 -21.13 13.72 -15.61
N VAL A 137 -20.10 14.37 -15.08
CA VAL A 137 -20.20 15.54 -14.22
C VAL A 137 -19.43 16.71 -14.82
N THR A 138 -19.96 17.91 -14.65
CA THR A 138 -19.32 19.14 -15.14
C THR A 138 -18.26 19.64 -14.17
N GLU A 139 -17.42 20.58 -14.63
CA GLU A 139 -16.40 21.21 -13.80
C GLU A 139 -17.00 21.89 -12.56
N GLU A 140 -18.19 22.48 -12.68
CA GLU A 140 -18.87 23.18 -11.58
C GLU A 140 -19.22 22.26 -10.40
N GLU A 141 -19.49 20.98 -10.66
CA GLU A 141 -19.77 19.99 -9.61
C GLU A 141 -18.50 19.20 -9.19
N GLY A 142 -17.34 19.61 -9.70
CA GLY A 142 -16.03 19.00 -9.44
C GLY A 142 -15.61 18.94 -7.98
N ALA A 143 -16.23 19.77 -7.13
CA ALA A 143 -16.05 19.75 -5.69
C ALA A 143 -16.43 18.38 -5.09
N PHE A 144 -17.53 17.76 -5.54
CA PHE A 144 -17.94 16.44 -5.06
C PHE A 144 -16.94 15.36 -5.46
N TYR A 145 -16.41 15.43 -6.69
CA TYR A 145 -15.39 14.51 -7.17
C TYR A 145 -14.12 14.58 -6.31
N THR A 146 -13.64 15.80 -6.09
CA THR A 146 -12.41 16.06 -5.33
C THR A 146 -12.57 15.68 -3.87
N PHE A 147 -13.72 15.99 -3.26
CA PHE A 147 -14.04 15.61 -1.90
C PHE A 147 -14.01 14.09 -1.71
N ALA A 148 -14.74 13.33 -2.54
CA ALA A 148 -14.80 11.87 -2.42
C ALA A 148 -13.41 11.22 -2.64
N CYS A 149 -12.67 11.70 -3.63
CA CYS A 149 -11.30 11.22 -3.88
C CYS A 149 -10.38 11.49 -2.68
N THR A 150 -10.43 12.69 -2.11
CA THR A 150 -9.61 13.07 -0.96
C THR A 150 -10.02 12.29 0.28
N PHE A 151 -11.33 12.17 0.53
CA PHE A 151 -11.89 11.40 1.63
C PHE A 151 -11.40 9.94 1.62
N SER A 152 -11.34 9.30 0.45
CA SER A 152 -10.84 7.93 0.35
C SER A 152 -9.40 7.75 0.86
N ILE A 153 -8.54 8.75 0.63
CA ILE A 153 -7.13 8.73 1.05
C ILE A 153 -7.02 9.07 2.54
N VAL A 154 -7.72 10.11 2.99
CA VAL A 154 -7.75 10.51 4.41
C VAL A 154 -8.30 9.39 5.28
N TRP A 155 -9.37 8.73 4.83
CA TRP A 155 -9.95 7.60 5.56
C TRP A 155 -8.98 6.43 5.63
N ALA A 156 -8.32 6.07 4.53
CA ALA A 156 -7.29 5.03 4.55
C ALA A 156 -6.13 5.39 5.52
N ALA A 157 -5.70 6.65 5.58
CA ALA A 157 -4.67 7.10 6.51
C ALA A 157 -5.10 6.94 7.98
N ILE A 158 -6.35 7.31 8.31
CA ILE A 158 -6.92 7.10 9.65
C ILE A 158 -6.95 5.61 10.00
N LEU A 159 -7.40 4.76 9.06
CA LEU A 159 -7.43 3.31 9.25
C LEU A 159 -6.03 2.72 9.46
N ILE A 160 -4.99 3.23 8.80
CA ILE A 160 -3.61 2.79 9.05
C ILE A 160 -3.20 3.12 10.49
N ILE A 161 -3.57 4.28 11.02
CA ILE A 161 -3.29 4.64 12.42
C ILE A 161 -4.01 3.68 13.37
N CYS A 162 -5.29 3.40 13.15
CA CYS A 162 -6.04 2.42 13.94
C CYS A 162 -5.39 1.03 13.85
N ALA A 163 -5.00 0.58 12.66
CA ALA A 163 -4.32 -0.70 12.47
C ALA A 163 -3.04 -0.78 13.29
N MET A 164 -2.18 0.24 13.23
CA MET A 164 -0.92 0.25 13.98
C MET A 164 -1.14 0.31 15.48
N MET A 165 -2.18 1.01 15.93
CA MET A 165 -2.54 1.08 17.34
C MET A 165 -2.88 -0.31 17.90
N GLU A 166 -3.76 -1.05 17.20
CA GLU A 166 -4.18 -2.39 17.61
C GLU A 166 -3.07 -3.45 17.43
N ILE A 167 -2.34 -3.40 16.32
CA ILE A 167 -1.27 -4.38 16.02
C ILE A 167 -0.13 -4.31 17.04
N HIS A 168 0.25 -3.09 17.45
CA HIS A 168 1.38 -2.89 18.36
C HIS A 168 0.95 -2.74 19.83
N GLU A 169 -0.35 -2.73 20.10
CA GLU A 169 -0.94 -2.45 21.42
C GLU A 169 -0.41 -1.13 22.00
N TYR A 170 -0.42 -0.09 21.18
CA TYR A 170 0.01 1.25 21.58
C TYR A 170 -1.17 2.11 22.00
N SER A 171 -0.93 3.08 22.86
CA SER A 171 -1.87 4.19 23.03
C SER A 171 -1.89 5.07 21.76
N LEU A 172 -2.94 5.86 21.58
CA LEU A 172 -3.03 6.77 20.43
C LEU A 172 -1.82 7.71 20.32
N SER A 173 -1.40 8.32 21.42
CA SER A 173 -0.24 9.24 21.44
C SER A 173 1.06 8.54 21.05
N LYS A 174 1.29 7.33 21.57
CA LYS A 174 2.45 6.50 21.22
C LYS A 174 2.41 6.10 19.74
N THR A 175 1.23 5.75 19.23
CA THR A 175 1.01 5.39 17.82
C THR A 175 1.33 6.56 16.89
N LEU A 176 0.87 7.77 17.18
CA LEU A 176 1.16 8.94 16.36
C LEU A 176 2.68 9.24 16.30
N LEU A 177 3.37 9.17 17.45
CA LEU A 177 4.83 9.33 17.49
C LEU A 177 5.52 8.23 16.67
N PHE A 178 5.07 6.99 16.82
CA PHE A 178 5.59 5.84 16.09
C PHE A 178 5.35 5.93 14.57
N MET A 179 4.23 6.49 14.14
CA MET A 179 3.94 6.74 12.72
C MET A 179 4.89 7.78 12.12
N VAL A 180 5.18 8.86 12.85
CA VAL A 180 6.18 9.86 12.44
C VAL A 180 7.57 9.22 12.37
N ALA A 181 7.96 8.43 13.38
CA ALA A 181 9.22 7.70 13.38
C ALA A 181 9.31 6.70 12.21
N SER A 182 8.21 6.02 11.87
CA SER A 182 8.12 5.12 10.71
C SER A 182 8.36 5.87 9.41
N GLY A 183 7.79 7.07 9.26
CA GLY A 183 8.07 7.94 8.12
C GLY A 183 9.55 8.33 8.02
N PHE A 184 10.19 8.66 9.15
CA PHE A 184 11.63 8.95 9.18
C PHE A 184 12.48 7.71 8.84
N ALA A 185 12.11 6.53 9.34
CA ALA A 185 12.75 5.27 8.97
C ALA A 185 12.65 5.00 7.47
N MET A 186 11.50 5.29 6.83
CA MET A 186 11.34 5.18 5.37
C MET A 186 12.32 6.08 4.62
N LEU A 187 12.53 7.33 5.07
CA LEU A 187 13.49 8.24 4.46
C LEU A 187 14.93 7.70 4.58
N ILE A 188 15.32 7.19 5.75
CA ILE A 188 16.63 6.58 5.96
C ILE A 188 16.80 5.35 5.06
N MET A 189 15.80 4.48 4.95
CA MET A 189 15.87 3.30 4.09
C MET A 189 16.03 3.67 2.61
N VAL A 190 15.28 4.66 2.12
CA VAL A 190 15.45 5.16 0.74
C VAL A 190 16.87 5.66 0.53
N PHE A 191 17.39 6.45 1.47
CA PHE A 191 18.76 6.96 1.40
C PHE A 191 19.80 5.82 1.33
N ILE A 192 19.68 4.82 2.20
CA ILE A 192 20.58 3.65 2.22
C ILE A 192 20.47 2.87 0.90
N LEU A 193 19.26 2.64 0.38
CA LEU A 193 19.07 1.94 -0.88
C LEU A 193 19.71 2.68 -2.06
N LEU A 194 19.56 4.01 -2.11
CA LEU A 194 20.18 4.84 -3.14
C LEU A 194 21.71 4.80 -3.06
N LEU A 195 22.29 4.88 -1.85
CA LEU A 195 23.74 4.73 -1.67
C LEU A 195 24.22 3.36 -2.14
N PHE A 196 23.51 2.30 -1.77
CA PHE A 196 23.86 0.93 -2.15
C PHE A 196 23.80 0.74 -3.68
N PHE A 197 22.76 1.23 -4.34
CA PHE A 197 22.67 1.19 -5.81
C PHE A 197 23.77 2.03 -6.48
N SER A 198 24.11 3.19 -5.92
CA SER A 198 25.20 4.02 -6.43
C SER A 198 26.55 3.31 -6.34
N MET A 199 26.85 2.69 -5.19
CA MET A 199 28.10 1.94 -4.99
C MET A 199 28.20 0.72 -5.91
N ILE A 200 27.11 -0.04 -6.08
CA ILE A 200 27.07 -1.17 -7.03
C ILE A 200 27.28 -0.67 -8.45
N SER A 201 26.60 0.40 -8.87
CA SER A 201 26.74 0.97 -10.21
C SER A 201 28.19 1.39 -10.50
N GLN A 202 28.85 2.05 -9.55
CA GLN A 202 30.27 2.42 -9.65
C GLN A 202 31.17 1.18 -9.73
N GLY A 203 30.91 0.16 -8.92
CA GLY A 203 31.64 -1.11 -8.94
C GLY A 203 31.50 -1.82 -10.30
N VAL A 204 30.29 -1.93 -10.83
CA VAL A 204 30.03 -2.50 -12.16
C VAL A 204 30.71 -1.67 -13.25
N ALA A 205 30.63 -0.34 -13.19
CA ALA A 205 31.27 0.55 -14.15
C ALA A 205 32.80 0.37 -14.17
N TYR A 206 33.42 0.18 -13.00
CA TYR A 206 34.84 -0.13 -12.89
C TYR A 206 35.20 -1.43 -13.61
N PHE A 207 34.48 -2.53 -13.35
CA PHE A 207 34.73 -3.80 -14.05
C PHE A 207 34.48 -3.71 -15.56
N VAL A 208 33.41 -3.03 -15.98
CA VAL A 208 33.11 -2.79 -17.40
C VAL A 208 34.25 -2.00 -18.05
N SER A 209 34.83 -1.01 -17.36
CA SER A 209 35.96 -0.23 -17.88
C SER A 209 37.20 -1.11 -18.08
N ILE A 210 37.53 -1.99 -17.14
CA ILE A 210 38.66 -2.92 -17.28
C ILE A 210 38.46 -3.83 -18.49
N VAL A 211 37.28 -4.44 -18.63
CA VAL A 211 36.97 -5.31 -19.77
C VAL A 211 37.10 -4.57 -21.08
N LYS A 212 36.58 -3.34 -21.16
CA LYS A 212 36.71 -2.49 -22.35
C LYS A 212 38.19 -2.21 -22.66
N GLU A 213 39.01 -1.86 -21.68
CA GLU A 213 40.43 -1.60 -21.90
C GLU A 213 41.18 -2.82 -22.43
N ILE A 214 40.91 -4.01 -21.90
CA ILE A 214 41.51 -5.26 -22.39
C ILE A 214 41.10 -5.52 -23.84
N MET A 215 39.82 -5.36 -24.18
CA MET A 215 39.33 -5.54 -25.55
C MET A 215 39.93 -4.55 -26.55
N PHE A 216 40.18 -3.31 -26.16
CA PHE A 216 40.80 -2.31 -27.04
C PHE A 216 42.30 -2.55 -27.28
N ARG A 217 42.95 -3.31 -26.41
CA ARG A 217 44.39 -3.62 -26.50
C ARG A 217 44.69 -4.97 -27.17
N MET A 218 43.66 -5.76 -27.49
CA MET A 218 43.74 -6.95 -28.35
C MET A 218 43.50 -6.57 -29.82
#